data_AF-A0A800IJC3-F1
#
_entry.id   AF-A0A800IJC3-F1
#
_cell.length_a   1.000
_cell.length_b   1.000
_cell.length_c   1.000
_cell.angle_alpha   90.00
_cell.angle_beta   90.00
_cell.angle_gamma   90.00
#
_symmetry.space_group_name_H-M   'P 1'
#
loop_
_entity.id
_entity.type
_entity.pdbx_description
1 polymer ?
#
loop_
_entity_poly.entity_id
_entity_poly.type
_entity_poly.pdbx_seq_one_letter_code
_entity_poly.pdbx_strand_id
1 'polypeptide(L)'
;MVYFFPVCFCCLSPWQKDAPTDVCWEHFPLKDIANVKTPTLILVGGNDEWVPPQQSIDLYRALKSDGVPNRLCVATRTGHGWQELRHRLFQMNIEMEWF
;
A
#
# COMPACT_ATOMS: atom_id res chain seq x y z
N MET A 1 0.94 -10.07 -7.13
CA MET A 1 2.09 -9.65 -6.28
C MET A 1 1.54 -8.83 -5.12
N VAL A 2 1.88 -9.17 -3.87
CA VAL A 2 1.51 -8.37 -2.69
C VAL A 2 2.54 -7.24 -2.58
N TYR A 3 2.09 -5.99 -2.73
CA TYR A 3 2.97 -4.83 -2.62
C TYR A 3 3.16 -4.49 -1.14
N PHE A 4 4.38 -4.64 -0.65
CA PHE A 4 4.77 -4.21 0.69
C PHE A 4 5.57 -2.91 0.53
N PHE A 5 5.14 -1.83 1.17
CA PHE A 5 5.83 -0.53 1.11
C PHE A 5 7.23 -0.67 1.76
N PRO A 6 8.32 -0.64 0.98
CA PRO A 6 9.65 -0.97 1.52
C PRO A 6 10.36 0.24 2.13
N VAL A 7 9.85 1.45 1.93
CA VAL A 7 10.48 2.68 2.42
C VAL A 7 9.48 3.46 3.25
N CYS A 8 9.59 3.28 4.56
CA CYS A 8 8.91 4.12 5.52
C CYS A 8 9.49 5.54 5.39
N PHE A 9 8.63 6.52 5.12
CA PHE A 9 8.94 7.97 5.16
C PHE A 9 9.52 8.43 6.52
N CYS A 10 9.59 7.53 7.52
CA CYS A 10 10.02 7.79 8.88
C CYS A 10 11.54 7.95 9.04
N CYS A 11 12.38 7.37 8.16
CA CYS A 11 13.85 7.40 8.37
C CYS A 11 14.54 8.64 7.77
N LEU A 12 13.94 9.30 6.78
CA LEU A 12 14.43 10.54 6.21
C LEU A 12 13.44 11.63 6.59
N SER A 13 13.88 12.65 7.35
CA SER A 13 13.03 13.79 7.69
C SER A 13 12.89 14.70 6.46
N PRO A 14 11.81 14.59 5.67
CA PRO A 14 11.68 15.25 4.37
C PRO A 14 11.47 16.77 4.51
N TRP A 15 11.09 17.20 5.71
CA TRP A 15 10.76 18.58 6.07
C TRP A 15 11.99 19.42 6.46
N GLN A 16 13.18 18.82 6.45
CA GLN A 16 14.42 19.52 6.78
C GLN A 16 14.91 20.32 5.56
N LYS A 17 15.59 21.45 5.81
CA LYS A 17 16.08 22.34 4.76
C LYS A 17 16.99 21.64 3.75
N ASP A 18 17.80 20.70 4.23
CA ASP A 18 18.77 19.93 3.44
C ASP A 18 18.33 18.46 3.29
N ALA A 19 17.01 18.21 3.28
CA ALA A 19 16.48 16.87 3.13
C ALA A 19 16.87 16.29 1.75
N PRO A 20 17.30 15.02 1.68
CA PRO A 20 17.62 14.34 0.43
C PRO A 20 16.33 13.98 -0.32
N THR A 21 15.74 15.01 -0.93
CA THR A 21 14.43 14.95 -1.58
C THR A 21 14.44 14.06 -2.81
N ASP A 22 15.57 14.05 -3.53
CA ASP A 22 15.89 13.14 -4.60
C ASP A 22 15.77 11.68 -4.17
N VAL A 23 16.39 11.30 -3.04
CA VAL A 23 16.30 9.94 -2.51
C VAL A 23 14.86 9.58 -2.14
N CYS A 24 14.14 10.48 -1.46
CA CYS A 24 12.73 10.26 -1.15
C CYS A 24 11.88 10.06 -2.43
N TRP A 25 12.15 10.83 -3.48
CA TRP A 25 11.45 10.73 -4.75
C TRP A 25 11.75 9.43 -5.49
N GLU A 26 13.02 9.02 -5.57
CA GLU A 26 13.46 7.77 -6.21
C GLU A 26 12.82 6.53 -5.56
N HIS A 27 12.56 6.59 -4.26
CA HIS A 27 11.94 5.49 -3.51
C HIS A 27 10.43 5.63 -3.35
N PHE A 28 9.82 6.68 -3.91
CA PHE A 28 8.39 6.89 -3.82
C PHE A 28 7.65 5.92 -4.75
N PRO A 29 6.77 5.03 -4.23
CA PRO A 29 6.20 3.93 -5.03
C PRO A 29 5.28 4.38 -6.16
N LEU A 30 4.71 5.59 -6.08
CA LEU A 30 3.85 6.11 -7.16
C LEU A 30 4.64 6.81 -8.28
N LYS A 31 5.95 7.05 -8.10
CA LYS A 31 6.79 7.70 -9.12
C LYS A 31 6.71 6.95 -10.46
N ASP A 32 6.83 5.63 -10.42
CA ASP A 32 6.90 4.76 -11.60
C ASP A 32 5.60 3.99 -11.87
N ILE A 33 4.46 4.46 -11.34
CA ILE A 33 3.20 3.72 -11.39
C ILE A 33 2.72 3.41 -12.82
N ALA A 34 3.02 4.29 -13.77
CA ALA A 34 2.68 4.13 -15.19
C ALA A 34 3.30 2.88 -15.84
N ASN A 35 4.42 2.38 -15.26
CA ASN A 35 5.11 1.20 -15.74
C ASN A 35 4.49 -0.10 -15.21
N VAL A 36 3.60 -0.03 -14.21
CA VAL A 36 2.98 -1.22 -13.65
C VAL A 36 1.98 -1.81 -14.65
N LYS A 37 2.09 -3.13 -14.88
CA LYS A 37 1.15 -3.93 -15.69
C LYS A 37 0.59 -5.13 -14.95
N THR A 38 1.20 -5.49 -13.83
CA THR A 38 0.85 -6.68 -13.05
C THR A 38 -0.42 -6.44 -12.25
N PRO A 39 -1.43 -7.33 -12.33
CA PRO A 39 -2.58 -7.28 -11.45
C PRO A 39 -2.17 -7.26 -9.97
N THR A 40 -2.70 -6.29 -9.22
CA THR A 40 -2.27 -6.03 -7.84
C THR A 40 -3.43 -6.08 -6.84
N LEU A 41 -3.28 -6.93 -5.82
CA LEU A 41 -4.14 -6.98 -4.65
C LEU A 41 -3.52 -6.14 -3.52
N ILE A 42 -4.30 -5.25 -2.93
CA ILE A 42 -3.88 -4.32 -1.87
C ILE A 42 -4.72 -4.62 -0.62
N LEU A 43 -4.04 -4.96 0.48
CA LEU A 43 -4.65 -5.26 1.77
C LEU A 43 -4.11 -4.28 2.81
N VAL A 44 -4.99 -3.59 3.54
CA VAL A 44 -4.57 -2.59 4.53
C VAL A 44 -5.49 -2.56 5.75
N GLY A 45 -4.94 -2.22 6.92
CA GLY A 45 -5.73 -1.95 8.12
C GLY A 45 -6.37 -0.56 8.07
N GLY A 46 -7.65 -0.46 8.39
CA GLY A 46 -8.38 0.82 8.38
C GLY A 46 -7.93 1.79 9.48
N ASN A 47 -7.29 1.29 10.54
CA ASN A 47 -6.76 2.07 11.67
C ASN A 47 -5.23 1.89 11.78
N ASP A 48 -4.54 1.59 10.68
CA ASP A 48 -3.08 1.44 10.69
C ASP A 48 -2.42 2.83 10.86
N GLU A 49 -1.78 3.04 12.00
CA GLU A 49 -1.08 4.28 12.33
C GLU A 49 0.36 4.31 11.77
N TRP A 50 0.94 3.15 11.47
CA TRP A 50 2.32 3.02 11.00
C TRP A 50 2.37 3.23 9.49
N VAL A 51 1.40 2.66 8.78
CA VAL A 51 1.20 2.84 7.34
C VAL A 51 -0.25 3.27 7.11
N PRO A 52 -0.53 4.59 7.10
CA PRO A 52 -1.90 5.09 6.95
C PRO A 52 -2.60 4.52 5.71
N PRO A 53 -3.89 4.14 5.82
CA PRO A 53 -4.63 3.51 4.71
C PRO A 53 -4.73 4.40 3.47
N GLN A 54 -4.56 5.72 3.63
CA GLN A 54 -4.56 6.68 2.53
C GLN A 54 -3.52 6.34 1.45
N GLN A 55 -2.33 5.88 1.82
CA GLN A 55 -1.29 5.50 0.86
C GLN A 55 -1.73 4.31 -0.02
N SER A 56 -2.47 3.37 0.56
CA SER A 56 -3.03 2.24 -0.17
C SER A 56 -4.19 2.66 -1.08
N ILE A 57 -5.00 3.63 -0.66
CA ILE A 57 -6.09 4.20 -1.46
C ILE A 57 -5.52 4.95 -2.68
N ASP A 58 -4.44 5.71 -2.50
CA ASP A 58 -3.79 6.44 -3.59
C ASP A 58 -3.17 5.49 -4.62
N LEU A 59 -2.50 4.42 -4.16
CA LEU A 59 -2.01 3.35 -5.03
C LEU A 59 -3.14 2.68 -5.82
N TYR A 60 -4.25 2.32 -5.15
CA TYR A 60 -5.43 1.75 -5.80
C TYR A 60 -5.97 2.66 -6.90
N ARG A 61 -6.10 3.96 -6.61
CA ARG A 61 -6.61 4.94 -7.58
C ARG A 61 -5.69 5.10 -8.78
N ALA A 62 -4.38 5.16 -8.56
CA ALA A 62 -3.41 5.29 -9.64
C ALA A 62 -3.37 4.06 -10.55
N LEU A 63 -3.39 2.85 -9.97
CA LEU A 63 -3.49 1.62 -10.77
C LEU A 63 -4.81 1.55 -11.54
N LYS A 64 -5.90 2.03 -10.94
CA LYS A 64 -7.23 2.05 -11.56
C LYS A 64 -7.30 3.05 -12.71
N SER A 65 -6.67 4.23 -12.60
CA SER A 65 -6.61 5.20 -13.70
C SER A 65 -5.83 4.66 -14.89
N ASP A 66 -4.82 3.84 -14.63
CA ASP A 66 -3.96 3.24 -15.66
C ASP A 66 -4.54 1.94 -16.25
N GLY A 67 -5.75 1.56 -15.84
CA GLY A 67 -6.45 0.37 -16.33
C GLY A 67 -5.85 -0.96 -15.87
N VAL A 68 -4.95 -0.95 -14.89
CA VAL A 68 -4.34 -2.16 -14.34
C VAL A 68 -5.37 -2.88 -13.46
N PRO A 69 -5.63 -4.19 -13.64
CA PRO A 69 -6.55 -4.92 -12.78
C PRO A 69 -6.08 -4.87 -11.32
N ASN A 70 -6.93 -4.37 -10.43
CA ASN A 70 -6.56 -4.19 -9.03
C ASN A 70 -7.75 -4.37 -8.09
N ARG A 71 -7.46 -4.70 -6.82
CA ARG A 71 -8.45 -4.84 -5.76
C ARG A 71 -7.89 -4.25 -4.47
N LEU A 72 -8.70 -3.44 -3.78
CA LEU A 72 -8.37 -2.87 -2.47
C LEU A 72 -9.32 -3.45 -1.41
N CYS A 73 -8.74 -3.98 -0.33
CA CYS A 73 -9.48 -4.42 0.85
C CYS A 73 -8.96 -3.69 2.10
N VAL A 74 -9.86 -2.95 2.74
CA VAL A 74 -9.58 -2.22 3.98
C VAL A 74 -10.26 -2.96 5.15
N ALA A 75 -9.46 -3.51 6.06
CA ALA A 75 -9.99 -4.17 7.25
C ALA A 75 -10.35 -3.13 8.32
N THR A 76 -11.65 -2.93 8.55
CA THR A 76 -12.14 -2.06 9.62
C THR A 76 -11.63 -2.49 10.98
N ARG A 77 -11.47 -1.56 11.93
CA ARG A 77 -11.06 -1.85 13.33
C ARG A 77 -9.71 -2.56 13.45
N THR A 78 -8.88 -2.48 12.42
CA THR A 78 -7.61 -3.22 12.35
C THR A 78 -6.48 -2.23 12.09
N GLY A 79 -5.41 -2.32 12.88
CA GLY A 79 -4.19 -1.52 12.72
C GLY A 79 -3.15 -2.20 11.83
N HIS A 80 -1.87 -2.08 12.18
CA HIS A 80 -0.78 -2.75 11.48
C HIS A 80 -0.84 -4.26 11.70
N GLY A 81 -1.18 -5.00 10.64
CA GLY A 81 -1.40 -6.45 10.67
C GLY A 81 -2.78 -6.84 11.20
N TRP A 82 -3.38 -7.85 10.58
CA TRP A 82 -4.74 -8.26 10.90
C TRP A 82 -4.76 -9.27 12.05
N GLN A 83 -5.27 -8.86 13.21
CA GLN A 83 -5.30 -9.68 14.43
C GLN A 83 -6.59 -10.49 14.58
N GLU A 84 -7.75 -9.90 14.27
CA GLU A 84 -9.04 -10.57 14.40
C GLU A 84 -9.11 -11.78 13.44
N LEU A 85 -9.49 -12.96 13.97
CA LEU A 85 -9.55 -14.21 13.19
C LEU A 85 -10.44 -14.09 11.94
N ARG A 86 -11.55 -13.34 12.02
CA ARG A 86 -12.43 -13.12 10.85
C ARG A 86 -11.69 -12.40 9.71
N HIS A 87 -10.86 -11.41 10.04
CA HIS A 87 -10.10 -10.66 9.04
C HIS A 87 -9.00 -11.53 8.48
N ARG A 88 -8.30 -12.29 9.33
CA ARG A 88 -7.28 -13.23 8.87
C ARG A 88 -7.84 -14.31 7.94
N LEU A 89 -9.01 -14.86 8.25
CA LEU A 89 -9.68 -15.82 7.38
C LEU A 89 -10.08 -15.17 6.05
N PHE A 90 -10.62 -13.95 6.09
CA PHE A 90 -10.92 -13.19 4.88
C PHE A 90 -9.67 -12.91 4.04
N GLN A 91 -8.55 -12.56 4.68
CA GLN A 91 -7.25 -12.37 4.02
C GLN A 91 -6.80 -13.64 3.30
N MET A 92 -6.80 -14.78 3.98
CA MET A 92 -6.39 -16.05 3.38
C MET A 92 -7.26 -16.41 2.18
N ASN A 93 -8.59 -16.25 2.32
CA ASN A 93 -9.52 -16.55 1.24
C ASN A 93 -9.33 -15.61 0.04
N ILE A 94 -9.12 -14.31 0.27
CA ILE A 94 -8.96 -13.33 -0.82
C ILE A 94 -7.62 -13.49 -1.54
N GLU A 95 -6.57 -13.84 -0.79
CA GLU A 95 -5.26 -14.15 -1.36
C GLU A 95 -5.35 -15.42 -2.23
N MET A 96 -6.04 -16.47 -1.76
CA MET A 96 -6.28 -17.69 -2.54
C MET A 96 -7.15 -17.44 -3.79
N GLU A 97 -8.15 -16.57 -3.71
CA GLU A 97 -8.99 -16.19 -4.86
C GLU A 97 -8.20 -15.40 -5.91
N TRP A 98 -7.15 -14.67 -5.50
CA TRP A 98 -6.39 -13.79 -6.37
C TRP A 98 -5.34 -14.52 -7.23
N PHE A 99 -4.87 -15.69 -6.78
CA PHE A 99 -3.92 -16.54 -7.51
C PHE A 99 -4.63 -17.52 -8.44
#